data_AF-A0A5M9J889-F1
#
_entry.id   AF-A0A5M9J889-F1
#
_cell.length_a   1.000
_cell.length_b   1.000
_cell.length_c   1.000
_cell.angle_alpha   90.00
_cell.angle_beta   90.00
_cell.angle_gamma   90.00
#
_symmetry.space_group_name_H-M   'P 1'
#
loop_
_entity.id
_entity.type
_entity.pdbx_description
1 polymer ?
#
loop_
_entity_poly.entity_id
_entity_poly.type
_entity_poly.pdbx_seq_one_letter_code
_entity_poly.pdbx_strand_id
1 'polypeptide(L)' 'MASARNNVVDVVRQSVPVDTTAPYDAGWVAGKTILITGGASGFGEGFFRKWAENGANVIIGDVNNAKGKALVEELQS' A
#
# COMPACT_ATOMS: atom_id res chain seq x y z
N MET A 1 25.76 35.82 -3.24
CA MET A 1 25.10 34.96 -4.25
C MET A 1 25.94 33.71 -4.51
N ALA A 2 25.86 32.69 -3.66
CA ALA A 2 26.72 31.50 -3.75
C ALA A 2 26.03 30.16 -3.43
N SER A 3 24.69 30.06 -3.53
CA SER A 3 23.97 28.88 -3.04
C SER A 3 23.53 27.87 -4.12
N ALA A 4 23.74 28.14 -5.41
CA ALA A 4 23.09 27.37 -6.48
C ALA A 4 23.99 26.33 -7.20
N ARG A 5 25.31 26.33 -7.02
CA ARG A 5 26.21 25.55 -7.90
C ARG A 5 26.21 24.03 -7.64
N ASN A 6 25.84 23.59 -6.44
CA ASN A 6 25.93 22.17 -6.03
C ASN A 6 24.60 21.59 -5.51
N ASN A 7 23.46 22.27 -5.72
CA ASN A 7 22.17 21.73 -5.32
C ASN A 7 21.61 20.84 -6.44
N VAL A 8 21.52 19.53 -6.18
CA VAL A 8 21.08 18.53 -7.15
C VAL A 8 19.60 18.13 -7.01
N VAL A 9 18.85 18.71 -6.07
CA VAL A 9 17.47 18.30 -5.72
C VAL A 9 16.57 18.19 -6.96
N ASP A 10 16.59 19.20 -7.82
CA ASP A 10 15.77 19.23 -9.05
C ASP A 10 16.25 18.20 -10.09
N VAL A 11 17.56 17.93 -10.14
CA VAL A 11 18.17 16.97 -11.06
C VAL A 11 17.80 15.54 -10.67
N VAL A 12 17.84 15.22 -9.38
CA VAL A 12 17.53 13.86 -8.88
C VAL A 12 16.04 13.67 -8.57
N ARG A 13 15.21 14.70 -8.75
CA ARG A 13 13.77 14.71 -8.42
C ARG A 13 13.52 14.24 -6.99
N GLN A 14 14.34 14.74 -6.05
CA GLN A 14 14.23 14.32 -4.65
C GLN A 14 12.86 14.75 -4.11
N SER A 15 12.16 13.82 -3.45
CA SER A 15 10.91 14.15 -2.77
C SER A 15 11.17 15.15 -1.64
N VAL A 16 10.14 15.91 -1.28
CA VAL A 16 10.15 16.65 -0.01
C VAL A 16 10.38 15.67 1.16
N PRO A 17 10.91 16.16 2.30
CA PRO A 17 11.00 15.35 3.51
C PRO A 17 9.64 14.74 3.87
N VAL A 18 9.65 13.45 4.24
CA VAL A 18 8.43 12.74 4.66
C VAL A 18 8.23 12.96 6.16
N ASP A 19 7.07 13.46 6.55
CA ASP A 19 6.65 13.48 7.95
C ASP A 19 6.21 12.07 8.37
N THR A 20 6.99 11.43 9.23
CA THR A 20 6.72 10.08 9.73
C THR A 20 5.88 10.06 11.02
N THR A 21 5.50 11.23 11.54
CA THR A 21 4.68 11.36 12.75
C THR A 21 3.18 11.43 12.43
N ALA A 22 2.82 11.83 11.21
CA ALA A 22 1.45 11.85 10.73
C ALA A 22 1.06 10.53 10.04
N PRO A 23 -0.22 10.11 10.13
CA PRO A 23 -0.72 8.99 9.32
C PRO A 23 -0.72 9.37 7.83
N TYR A 24 -0.43 8.41 6.96
CA TYR A 24 -0.56 8.61 5.51
C TYR A 24 -2.03 8.45 5.07
N ASP A 25 -2.42 9.17 4.02
CA ASP A 25 -3.71 8.98 3.36
C ASP A 25 -3.67 7.75 2.45
N ALA A 26 -4.54 6.77 2.69
CA ALA A 26 -4.65 5.56 1.89
C ALA A 26 -5.64 5.69 0.72
N GLY A 27 -6.37 6.80 0.58
CA GLY A 27 -7.41 6.99 -0.45
C GLY A 27 -6.91 6.88 -1.89
N TRP A 28 -5.59 6.99 -2.12
CA TRP A 28 -4.99 6.82 -3.45
C TRP A 28 -5.18 5.42 -4.05
N VAL A 29 -5.50 4.41 -3.23
CA VAL A 29 -5.75 3.04 -3.70
C VAL A 29 -7.16 2.84 -4.27
N ALA A 30 -8.07 3.80 -4.09
CA ALA A 30 -9.44 3.68 -4.58
C ALA A 30 -9.47 3.42 -6.10
N GLY A 31 -10.19 2.38 -6.51
CA GLY A 31 -10.28 1.95 -7.91
C GLY A 31 -9.00 1.34 -8.50
N LYS A 32 -7.95 1.13 -7.70
CA LYS A 32 -6.75 0.39 -8.12
C LYS A 32 -6.96 -1.12 -7.95
N THR A 33 -6.31 -1.90 -8.81
CA THR A 33 -6.18 -3.35 -8.61
C THR A 33 -4.83 -3.65 -7.98
N ILE A 34 -4.83 -4.37 -6.86
CA ILE A 34 -3.61 -4.71 -6.10
C ILE A 34 -3.51 -6.23 -5.96
N LEU A 35 -2.34 -6.79 -6.28
CA LEU A 35 -2.03 -8.20 -6.05
C LEU A 35 -1.09 -8.33 -4.84
N ILE A 36 -1.49 -9.11 -3.84
CA ILE A 36 -0.71 -9.39 -2.63
C ILE A 36 -0.31 -10.87 -2.61
N THR A 37 0.99 -11.14 -2.75
CA THR A 37 1.55 -12.49 -2.54
C THR A 37 1.77 -12.75 -1.05
N GLY A 38 1.45 -13.95 -0.56
CA GLY A 38 1.42 -14.22 0.89
C GLY A 38 0.27 -13.49 1.60
N GLY A 39 -0.81 -13.21 0.87
CA GLY A 39 -1.90 -12.34 1.31
C GLY A 39 -2.81 -12.91 2.40
N ALA A 40 -2.71 -14.20 2.74
CA ALA A 40 -3.63 -14.82 3.67
C ALA A 40 -3.21 -14.69 5.14
N SER A 41 -2.06 -14.09 5.46
CA SER A 41 -1.58 -13.97 6.85
C SER A 41 -0.65 -12.78 7.10
N GLY A 42 -0.39 -12.48 8.38
CA GLY A 42 0.60 -11.50 8.81
C GLY A 42 0.40 -10.14 8.16
N PHE A 43 1.46 -9.61 7.55
CA PHE A 43 1.39 -8.33 6.83
C PHE A 43 0.49 -8.40 5.60
N GLY A 44 0.49 -9.51 4.87
CA GLY A 44 -0.34 -9.66 3.66
C GLY A 44 -1.83 -9.53 3.97
N GLU A 45 -2.28 -10.19 5.04
CA GLU A 45 -3.65 -10.08 5.54
C GLU A 45 -3.97 -8.65 6.00
N GLY A 46 -3.05 -8.00 6.73
CA GLY A 46 -3.21 -6.61 7.16
C GLY A 46 -3.35 -5.63 5.99
N PHE A 47 -2.53 -5.80 4.94
CA PHE A 47 -2.63 -4.98 3.72
C PHE A 47 -3.91 -5.26 2.93
N PHE A 48 -4.35 -6.53 2.83
CA PHE A 48 -5.61 -6.88 2.19
C PHE A 48 -6.78 -6.12 2.83
N ARG A 49 -6.92 -6.23 4.16
CA ARG A 49 -7.99 -5.55 4.91
C ARG A 49 -7.91 -4.03 4.71
N LYS A 50 -6.74 -3.45 4.96
CA LYS A 50 -6.54 -2.00 4.88
C LYS A 50 -6.87 -1.44 3.49
N TRP A 51 -6.41 -2.06 2.41
CA TRP A 51 -6.62 -1.51 1.07
C TRP A 51 -7.98 -1.85 0.47
N ALA A 52 -8.56 -2.99 0.81
CA ALA A 52 -9.94 -3.30 0.44
C ALA A 52 -10.91 -2.30 1.09
N GLU A 53 -10.74 -1.98 2.38
CA GLU A 53 -11.52 -0.95 3.08
C GLU A 53 -11.39 0.45 2.44
N ASN A 54 -10.29 0.72 1.74
CA ASN A 54 -10.05 1.98 1.03
C ASN A 54 -10.47 1.94 -0.44
N GLY A 55 -11.28 0.96 -0.84
CA GLY A 55 -11.91 0.88 -2.17
C GLY A 55 -10.99 0.35 -3.27
N ALA A 56 -9.90 -0.33 -2.93
CA ALA A 56 -9.12 -1.07 -3.90
C ALA A 56 -9.80 -2.41 -4.25
N ASN A 57 -9.61 -2.85 -5.48
CA ASN A 57 -9.87 -4.23 -5.88
C ASN A 57 -8.63 -5.08 -5.53
N VAL A 58 -8.70 -5.86 -4.46
CA VAL A 58 -7.53 -6.60 -3.95
C VAL A 58 -7.63 -8.09 -4.29
N ILE A 59 -6.56 -8.63 -4.86
CA ILE A 59 -6.37 -10.05 -5.15
C ILE A 59 -5.30 -10.58 -4.21
N ILE A 60 -5.59 -11.67 -3.49
CA ILE A 60 -4.60 -12.37 -2.67
C ILE A 60 -4.12 -13.63 -3.38
N GLY A 61 -2.80 -13.82 -3.45
CA GLY A 61 -2.16 -15.06 -3.87
C GLY A 61 -1.43 -15.68 -2.68
N ASP A 62 -1.84 -16.86 -2.24
CA ASP A 62 -1.24 -17.55 -1.10
C ASP A 62 -1.25 -19.06 -1.33
N VAL A 63 -0.33 -19.79 -0.70
CA VAL A 63 -0.32 -21.26 -0.74
C VAL A 63 -1.44 -21.86 0.12
N ASN A 64 -1.89 -21.13 1.14
CA ASN A 64 -3.00 -21.54 2.00
C ASN A 64 -4.35 -21.05 1.44
N ASN A 65 -4.87 -21.78 0.45
CA ASN A 65 -6.13 -21.47 -0.22
C ASN A 65 -7.32 -21.35 0.74
N ALA A 66 -7.39 -22.24 1.76
CA ALA A 66 -8.51 -22.25 2.71
C ALA A 66 -8.52 -20.98 3.56
N LYS A 67 -7.35 -20.57 4.07
CA LYS A 67 -7.22 -19.33 4.86
C LYS A 67 -7.51 -18.10 4.00
N GLY A 68 -6.98 -18.06 2.77
CA GLY A 68 -7.25 -16.96 1.85
C GLY A 68 -8.74 -16.82 1.52
N LYS A 69 -9.42 -17.92 1.22
CA LYS A 69 -10.86 -17.92 0.95
C LYS A 69 -11.67 -17.41 2.15
N ALA A 70 -11.42 -17.90 3.36
CA ALA A 70 -12.11 -17.46 4.57
C ALA A 70 -11.91 -15.95 4.82
N LEU A 71 -10.70 -15.44 4.60
CA LEU A 71 -10.39 -14.02 4.75
C LEU A 71 -11.18 -13.14 3.77
N VAL A 72 -11.34 -13.58 2.51
CA VAL A 72 -12.14 -12.84 1.52
C VAL A 72 -13.62 -12.88 1.87
N GLU A 73 -14.14 -14.02 2.31
CA GLU A 73 -15.53 -14.18 2.72
C GLU A 73 -15.88 -13.28 3.93
N GLU A 74 -14.97 -13.14 4.90
CA GLU A 74 -15.14 -12.25 6.06
C GLU A 74 -15.31 -10.77 5.66
N LEU A 75 -14.63 -10.32 4.60
CA LEU A 75 -14.71 -8.93 4.15
C LEU A 75 -15.92 -8.63 3.25
N GLN A 76 -16.61 -9.66 2.76
CA GLN A 76 -17.78 -9.54 1.88
C GLN A 76 -19.13 -9.55 2.63
N SER A 77 -19.13 -9.90 3.91
CA SER A 77 -20.30 -9.88 4.80
C SER A 77 -20.50 -8.53 5.47
#